data_AF-A0A536S088-F1
#
_entry.id   AF-A0A536S088-F1
#
_cell.length_a   1.000
_cell.length_b   1.000
_cell.length_c   1.000
_cell.angle_alpha   90.00
_cell.angle_beta   90.00
_cell.angle_gamma   90.00
#
_symmetry.space_group_name_H-M   'P 1'
#
loop_
_entity.id
_entity.type
_entity.pdbx_description
1 polymer ?
#
loop_
_entity_poly.entity_id
_entity_poly.type
_entity_poly.pdbx_seq_one_letter_code
_entity_poly.pdbx_strand_id
1 'polypeptide(L)'
;MISAQLAPRKQDRPEIFWELTRSICPECRKVIDAKILLRGGRVIMRKRCSDHGWFEALVFSDADLYTRIQRFNKPGTIPLKFSTEIRDGCPLDCGLCPDHQQHTCLALIEVNSACNLDCPLCFANSGTHLAKTGFQLTYEQVESMLDGLVAAEGSPEVVQFSGGEPTLHPRLLDFVELAQKKGICGRDRARRE
;
A
#
# COMPACT_ATOMS: atom_id res chain seq x y z
N MET A 1 -34.90 -51.22 -9.96
CA MET A 1 -34.44 -50.14 -10.86
C MET A 1 -33.07 -49.69 -10.36
N ILE A 2 -32.01 -50.19 -10.98
CA ILE A 2 -30.63 -49.88 -10.59
C ILE A 2 -30.30 -48.52 -11.22
N SER A 3 -30.14 -47.49 -10.38
CA SER A 3 -29.70 -46.16 -10.80
C SER A 3 -28.28 -46.27 -11.34
N ALA A 4 -28.13 -46.16 -12.66
CA ALA A 4 -26.82 -46.13 -13.30
C ALA A 4 -26.13 -44.81 -12.90
N GLN A 5 -25.22 -44.89 -11.93
CA GLN A 5 -24.32 -43.79 -11.61
C GLN A 5 -23.46 -43.50 -12.85
N LEU A 6 -23.72 -42.34 -13.47
CA LEU A 6 -22.95 -41.86 -14.63
C LEU A 6 -21.46 -41.84 -14.27
N ALA A 7 -20.64 -42.49 -15.09
CA ALA A 7 -19.20 -42.50 -14.92
C ALA A 7 -18.65 -41.06 -14.88
N PRO A 8 -17.71 -40.74 -13.96
CA PRO A 8 -17.17 -39.40 -13.83
C PRO A 8 -16.53 -38.95 -15.15
N ARG A 9 -17.05 -37.87 -15.73
CA ARG A 9 -16.51 -37.24 -16.94
C ARG A 9 -15.43 -36.23 -16.57
N LYS A 10 -14.41 -36.10 -17.42
CA LYS A 10 -13.46 -34.99 -17.34
C LYS A 10 -14.24 -33.68 -17.47
N GLN A 11 -13.89 -32.70 -16.65
CA GLN A 11 -14.48 -31.37 -16.66
C GLN A 11 -13.38 -30.32 -16.71
N ASP A 12 -13.60 -29.28 -17.50
CA ASP A 12 -12.74 -28.11 -17.51
C ASP A 12 -12.97 -27.28 -16.26
N ARG A 13 -11.93 -26.56 -15.83
CA ARG A 13 -12.09 -25.59 -14.75
C ARG A 13 -12.90 -24.39 -15.25
N PRO A 14 -13.72 -23.77 -14.40
CA PRO A 14 -14.48 -22.57 -14.77
C PRO A 14 -13.60 -21.31 -14.89
N GLU A 15 -12.29 -21.44 -14.67
CA GLU A 15 -11.37 -20.34 -14.46
C GLU A 15 -10.04 -20.60 -15.18
N ILE A 16 -9.47 -19.54 -15.75
CA ILE A 16 -8.13 -19.54 -16.33
C ILE A 16 -7.14 -19.15 -15.23
N PHE A 17 -6.11 -19.95 -15.05
CA PHE A 17 -4.98 -19.58 -14.20
C PHE A 17 -4.14 -18.51 -14.90
N TRP A 18 -4.01 -17.34 -14.28
CA TRP A 18 -3.28 -16.20 -14.86
C TRP A 18 -1.85 -16.11 -14.33
N GLU A 19 -1.68 -16.01 -13.00
CA GLU A 19 -0.35 -15.91 -12.37
C GLU A 19 -0.35 -16.43 -10.93
N LEU A 20 0.86 -16.77 -10.44
CA LEU A 20 1.12 -17.01 -9.03
C LEU A 20 1.44 -15.69 -8.34
N THR A 21 0.99 -15.53 -7.11
CA THR A 21 1.36 -14.41 -6.25
C THR A 21 1.35 -14.83 -4.78
N ARG A 22 1.75 -13.94 -3.88
CA ARG A 22 1.62 -14.12 -2.43
C ARG A 22 0.59 -13.14 -1.88
N SER A 23 -0.05 -13.51 -0.79
CA SER A 23 -1.00 -12.69 -0.05
C SER A 23 -0.83 -12.93 1.45
N ILE A 24 -1.51 -12.14 2.27
CA ILE A 24 -1.69 -12.43 3.70
C ILE A 24 -2.99 -13.19 3.97
N CYS A 25 -2.98 -14.07 4.98
CA CYS A 25 -4.19 -14.66 5.54
C CYS A 25 -5.03 -13.58 6.25
N PRO A 26 -6.35 -13.46 5.99
CA PRO A 26 -7.19 -12.46 6.65
C PRO A 26 -7.29 -12.61 8.16
N GLU A 27 -7.08 -13.82 8.69
CA GLU A 27 -7.21 -14.14 10.11
C GLU A 27 -5.86 -14.00 10.84
N CYS A 28 -4.88 -14.84 10.50
CA CYS A 28 -3.60 -14.88 11.21
C CYS A 28 -2.48 -14.02 10.60
N ARG A 29 -2.74 -13.33 9.48
CA ARG A 29 -1.79 -12.43 8.79
C ARG A 29 -0.50 -13.08 8.27
N LYS A 30 -0.36 -14.41 8.37
CA LYS A 30 0.75 -15.16 7.75
C LYS A 30 0.77 -14.95 6.23
N VAL A 31 1.97 -14.88 5.67
CA VAL A 31 2.18 -14.89 4.21
C VAL A 31 1.82 -16.27 3.67
N ILE A 32 1.01 -16.30 2.62
CA ILE A 32 0.49 -17.51 1.99
C ILE A 32 0.48 -17.37 0.46
N ASP A 33 0.59 -18.49 -0.23
CA ASP A 33 0.48 -18.52 -1.69
C ASP A 33 -0.95 -18.23 -2.15
N ALA A 34 -1.03 -17.56 -3.28
CA ALA A 34 -2.27 -17.18 -3.93
C ALA A 34 -2.15 -17.34 -5.45
N LYS A 35 -3.30 -17.48 -6.10
CA LYS A 35 -3.45 -17.52 -7.55
C LYS A 35 -4.34 -16.39 -7.99
N ILE A 36 -3.96 -15.73 -9.07
CA ILE A 36 -4.87 -14.84 -9.80
C ILE A 36 -5.55 -15.68 -10.89
N LEU A 37 -6.88 -15.61 -10.90
CA LEU A 37 -7.75 -16.42 -11.74
C LEU A 37 -8.68 -15.50 -12.53
N LEU A 38 -8.82 -15.76 -13.83
CA LEU A 38 -9.83 -15.11 -14.66
C LEU A 38 -11.08 -15.99 -14.65
N ARG A 39 -12.18 -15.48 -14.06
CA ARG A 39 -13.42 -16.24 -13.89
C ARG A 39 -14.63 -15.34 -14.10
N GLY A 40 -15.47 -15.68 -15.08
CA GLY A 40 -16.69 -14.93 -15.38
C GLY A 40 -16.45 -13.46 -15.71
N GLY A 41 -15.39 -13.16 -16.48
CA GLY A 41 -15.02 -11.78 -16.86
C GLY A 41 -14.39 -10.96 -15.72
N ARG A 42 -14.08 -11.57 -14.57
CA ARG A 42 -13.49 -10.90 -13.40
C ARG A 42 -12.15 -11.52 -13.04
N VAL A 43 -11.35 -10.76 -12.29
CA VAL A 43 -10.08 -11.19 -11.72
C VAL A 43 -10.27 -11.54 -10.25
N ILE A 44 -10.09 -12.81 -9.91
CA ILE A 44 -10.28 -13.34 -8.57
C ILE A 44 -8.93 -13.80 -8.03
N MET A 45 -8.56 -13.32 -6.84
CA MET A 45 -7.44 -13.90 -6.09
C MET A 45 -7.98 -15.02 -5.22
N ARG A 46 -7.46 -16.23 -5.41
CA ARG A 46 -7.76 -17.39 -4.56
C ARG A 46 -6.51 -17.77 -3.76
N LYS A 47 -6.65 -17.85 -2.44
CA LYS A 47 -5.55 -18.13 -1.50
C LYS A 47 -5.97 -19.18 -0.48
N ARG A 48 -4.99 -19.89 0.07
CA ARG A 48 -5.23 -20.92 1.09
C ARG A 48 -4.27 -20.76 2.27
N CYS A 49 -4.81 -20.60 3.47
CA CYS A 49 -4.07 -20.74 4.70
C CYS A 49 -4.12 -22.21 5.16
N SER A 50 -3.00 -22.73 5.68
CA SER A 50 -2.96 -24.05 6.30
C SER A 50 -3.94 -24.17 7.47
N ASP A 51 -4.11 -23.08 8.21
CA ASP A 51 -4.84 -23.06 9.48
C ASP A 51 -6.31 -22.63 9.29
N HIS A 52 -6.58 -21.70 8.36
CA HIS A 52 -7.91 -21.08 8.18
C HIS A 52 -8.60 -21.44 6.85
N GLY A 53 -8.00 -22.30 6.02
CA GLY A 53 -8.63 -22.80 4.81
C GLY A 53 -8.59 -21.83 3.62
N TRP A 54 -9.62 -21.88 2.77
CA TRP A 54 -9.66 -21.18 1.48
C TRP A 54 -10.32 -19.80 1.61
N PHE A 55 -9.76 -18.83 0.90
CA PHE A 55 -10.33 -17.50 0.73
C PHE A 55 -10.31 -17.12 -0.75
N GLU A 56 -11.29 -16.32 -1.14
CA GLU A 56 -11.33 -15.66 -2.43
C GLU A 56 -11.63 -14.18 -2.26
N ALA A 57 -11.05 -13.34 -3.11
CA ALA A 57 -11.29 -11.91 -3.15
C ALA A 57 -11.38 -11.44 -4.61
N LEU A 58 -12.30 -10.51 -4.88
CA LEU A 58 -12.31 -9.78 -6.13
C LEU A 58 -11.12 -8.82 -6.17
N VAL A 59 -10.25 -8.96 -7.16
CA VAL A 59 -9.12 -8.05 -7.40
C VAL A 59 -9.51 -6.97 -8.38
N PHE A 60 -10.19 -7.36 -9.46
CA PHE A 60 -10.58 -6.45 -10.53
C PHE A 60 -11.87 -6.95 -11.21
N SER A 61 -12.79 -6.04 -11.51
CA SER A 61 -14.12 -6.38 -12.04
C SER A 61 -14.15 -6.70 -13.54
N ASP A 62 -13.07 -6.41 -14.27
CA ASP A 62 -12.94 -6.60 -15.71
C ASP A 62 -11.60 -7.28 -16.08
N ALA A 63 -11.66 -8.58 -16.41
CA ALA A 63 -10.49 -9.39 -16.76
C ALA A 63 -9.81 -8.94 -18.06
N ASP A 64 -10.58 -8.45 -19.04
CA ASP A 64 -10.03 -8.02 -20.33
C ASP A 64 -9.28 -6.70 -20.19
N LEU A 65 -9.76 -5.80 -19.34
CA LEU A 65 -9.01 -4.60 -18.99
C LEU A 65 -7.77 -4.95 -18.17
N TYR A 66 -7.88 -5.77 -17.12
CA TYR A 66 -6.75 -6.14 -16.26
C TYR A 66 -5.56 -6.72 -17.04
N THR A 67 -5.83 -7.59 -18.00
CA THR A 67 -4.78 -8.21 -18.83
C THR A 67 -4.18 -7.20 -19.82
N ARG A 68 -4.99 -6.32 -20.42
CA ARG A 68 -4.51 -5.32 -21.38
C ARG A 68 -3.72 -4.18 -20.75
N ILE A 69 -4.03 -3.77 -19.50
CA ILE A 69 -3.36 -2.62 -18.88
C ILE A 69 -1.91 -2.89 -18.52
N GLN A 70 -1.52 -4.16 -18.34
CA GLN A 70 -0.16 -4.52 -17.92
C GLN A 70 0.93 -3.99 -18.87
N ARG A 71 0.62 -3.84 -20.17
CA ARG A 71 1.55 -3.28 -21.17
C ARG A 71 1.90 -1.81 -20.94
N PHE A 72 1.15 -1.10 -20.10
CA PHE A 72 1.39 0.30 -19.76
C PHE A 72 2.15 0.46 -18.44
N ASN A 73 2.55 -0.64 -17.79
CA ASN A 73 3.37 -0.58 -16.60
C ASN A 73 4.73 0.03 -16.92
N LYS A 74 5.05 1.14 -16.25
CA LYS A 74 6.38 1.76 -16.28
C LYS A 74 7.35 0.89 -15.45
N PRO A 75 8.61 0.72 -15.87
CA PRO A 75 9.65 0.17 -15.01
C PRO A 75 9.72 0.87 -13.65
N GLY A 76 10.04 0.10 -12.60
CA GLY A 76 10.30 0.63 -11.27
C GLY A 76 11.47 1.62 -11.26
N THR A 77 11.36 2.68 -10.49
CA THR A 77 12.45 3.61 -10.19
C THR A 77 13.13 3.17 -8.90
N ILE A 78 14.46 3.15 -8.90
CA ILE A 78 15.26 2.79 -7.72
C ILE A 78 15.60 4.06 -6.94
N PRO A 79 15.33 4.13 -5.62
CA PRO A 79 15.70 5.27 -4.80
C PRO A 79 17.24 5.35 -4.64
N LEU A 80 17.73 6.54 -4.29
CA LEU A 80 19.14 6.77 -3.96
C LEU A 80 19.56 6.05 -2.68
N LYS A 81 18.62 5.87 -1.75
CA LYS A 81 18.84 5.22 -0.46
C LYS A 81 17.62 4.40 -0.05
N PHE A 82 17.86 3.14 0.31
CA PHE A 82 16.87 2.29 0.96
C PHE A 82 16.82 2.56 2.48
N SER A 83 15.63 2.47 3.06
CA SER A 83 15.38 2.72 4.49
C SER A 83 15.62 1.50 5.36
N THR A 84 15.53 0.29 4.79
CA THR A 84 15.63 -0.99 5.51
C THR A 84 16.39 -2.03 4.69
N GLU A 85 16.84 -3.10 5.35
CA GLU A 85 17.42 -4.28 4.73
C GLU A 85 16.35 -5.36 4.49
N ILE A 86 16.67 -6.39 3.70
CA ILE A 86 15.84 -7.59 3.57
C ILE A 86 16.30 -8.60 4.63
N ARG A 87 15.40 -9.04 5.51
CA ARG A 87 15.64 -10.04 6.56
C ARG A 87 14.63 -11.19 6.48
N ASP A 88 13.35 -10.89 6.61
CA ASP A 88 12.24 -11.85 6.63
C ASP A 88 11.38 -11.85 5.35
N GLY A 89 11.67 -10.94 4.42
CA GLY A 89 11.00 -10.74 3.14
C GLY A 89 9.74 -9.87 3.22
N CYS A 90 9.20 -9.49 2.04
CA CYS A 90 7.95 -8.74 1.96
C CYS A 90 6.74 -9.61 2.42
N PRO A 91 5.85 -9.11 3.32
CA PRO A 91 5.73 -7.75 3.84
C PRO A 91 6.29 -7.55 5.27
N LEU A 92 7.11 -8.47 5.79
CA LEU A 92 7.60 -8.41 7.17
C LEU A 92 8.71 -7.37 7.35
N ASP A 93 9.52 -7.14 6.31
CA ASP A 93 10.51 -6.06 6.29
C ASP A 93 9.99 -4.77 5.65
N CYS A 94 8.65 -4.59 5.63
CA CYS A 94 8.04 -3.53 4.84
C CYS A 94 8.51 -2.14 5.30
N GLY A 95 9.00 -1.41 4.30
CA GLY A 95 9.73 -0.15 4.31
C GLY A 95 10.28 0.02 2.88
N LEU A 96 11.02 1.09 2.61
CA LEU A 96 11.70 1.23 1.31
C LEU A 96 12.94 0.32 1.29
N CYS A 97 12.73 -1.01 1.19
CA CYS A 97 13.78 -2.03 1.16
C CYS A 97 14.23 -2.36 -0.28
N PRO A 98 15.36 -3.07 -0.49
CA PRO A 98 15.82 -3.45 -1.83
C PRO A 98 14.85 -4.32 -2.65
N ASP A 99 13.93 -5.05 -2.01
CA ASP A 99 12.88 -5.82 -2.69
C ASP A 99 11.71 -4.93 -3.15
N HIS A 100 11.65 -3.68 -2.68
CA HIS A 100 10.61 -2.72 -3.05
C HIS A 100 10.77 -2.30 -4.52
N GLN A 101 9.71 -2.49 -5.31
CA GLN A 101 9.76 -2.36 -6.77
C GLN A 101 9.59 -0.92 -7.29
N GLN A 102 9.52 0.06 -6.38
CA GLN A 102 9.31 1.47 -6.73
C GLN A 102 9.92 2.41 -5.68
N HIS A 103 10.30 3.62 -6.09
CA HIS A 103 10.68 4.70 -5.19
C HIS A 103 9.46 5.33 -4.49
N THR A 104 9.68 6.29 -3.59
CA THR A 104 8.60 7.01 -2.90
C THR A 104 8.00 8.09 -3.81
N CYS A 105 6.99 7.73 -4.60
CA CYS A 105 6.30 8.71 -5.47
C CYS A 105 5.55 9.79 -4.68
N LEU A 106 4.93 9.40 -3.55
CA LEU A 106 4.19 10.29 -2.66
C LEU A 106 4.50 9.88 -1.21
N ALA A 107 5.17 10.77 -0.49
CA ALA A 107 5.36 10.59 0.94
C ALA A 107 4.12 11.04 1.70
N LEU A 108 3.67 10.25 2.68
CA LEU A 108 2.59 10.60 3.59
C LEU A 108 3.13 10.57 5.01
N ILE A 109 2.96 11.67 5.75
CA ILE A 109 3.34 11.79 7.15
C ILE A 109 2.09 12.08 7.97
N GLU A 110 1.69 11.14 8.80
CA GLU A 110 0.63 11.37 9.80
C GLU A 110 1.21 12.17 10.96
N VAL A 111 0.83 13.45 11.06
CA VAL A 111 1.42 14.37 12.05
C VAL A 111 0.75 14.26 13.42
N ASN A 112 -0.46 13.70 13.49
CA ASN A 112 -1.18 13.41 14.72
C ASN A 112 -2.23 12.31 14.52
N SER A 113 -2.75 11.75 15.60
CA SER A 113 -3.96 10.88 15.55
C SER A 113 -5.26 11.64 15.89
N ALA A 114 -5.15 12.88 16.38
CA ALA A 114 -6.30 13.65 16.83
C ALA A 114 -7.19 14.04 15.64
N CYS A 115 -8.49 13.80 15.77
CA CYS A 115 -9.52 14.25 14.82
C CYS A 115 -10.67 14.89 15.59
N ASN A 116 -11.32 15.90 15.02
CA ASN A 116 -12.49 16.57 15.61
C ASN A 116 -13.83 16.02 15.06
N LEU A 117 -13.79 14.94 14.27
CA LEU A 117 -14.96 14.26 13.71
C LEU A 117 -14.88 12.75 13.95
N ASP A 118 -16.05 12.11 14.09
CA ASP A 118 -16.19 10.65 14.19
C ASP A 118 -16.86 10.11 12.92
N CYS A 119 -16.10 10.10 11.82
CA CYS A 119 -16.63 9.71 10.51
C CYS A 119 -16.88 8.18 10.44
N PRO A 120 -18.08 7.72 10.06
CA PRO A 120 -18.41 6.29 10.02
C PRO A 120 -17.66 5.50 8.92
N LEU A 121 -16.98 6.21 8.02
CA LEU A 121 -16.20 5.67 6.91
C LEU A 121 -14.69 5.89 7.09
N CYS A 122 -14.23 6.30 8.29
CA CYS A 122 -12.82 6.59 8.53
C CYS A 122 -11.97 5.31 8.47
N PHE A 123 -11.14 5.17 7.43
CA PHE A 123 -10.24 4.03 7.30
C PHE A 123 -9.12 4.02 8.36
N ALA A 124 -8.71 5.21 8.84
CA ALA A 124 -7.66 5.38 9.83
C ALA A 124 -8.16 5.16 11.27
N ASN A 125 -9.47 4.92 11.45
CA ASN A 125 -10.14 4.87 12.75
C ASN A 125 -9.76 6.07 13.64
N SER A 126 -9.53 7.22 13.02
CA SER A 126 -9.24 8.46 13.73
C SER A 126 -10.57 9.11 14.11
N GLY A 127 -10.68 9.50 15.38
CA GLY A 127 -11.89 10.11 15.91
C GLY A 127 -11.61 10.90 17.18
N THR A 128 -12.66 11.48 17.74
CA THR A 128 -12.56 12.29 18.97
C THR A 128 -12.04 11.47 20.14
N HIS A 129 -12.24 10.15 20.12
CA HIS A 129 -11.70 9.20 21.08
C HIS A 129 -10.15 9.17 21.13
N LEU A 130 -9.46 9.53 20.05
CA LEU A 130 -7.99 9.63 19.99
C LEU A 130 -7.46 11.04 20.29
N ALA A 131 -8.32 12.04 20.45
CA ALA A 131 -7.87 13.43 20.68
C ALA A 131 -7.06 13.61 21.98
N LYS A 132 -7.20 12.70 22.95
CA LYS A 132 -6.49 12.74 24.25
C LYS A 132 -5.43 11.66 24.43
N THR A 133 -5.51 10.58 23.65
CA THR A 133 -4.71 9.37 23.83
C THR A 133 -3.84 9.04 22.60
N GLY A 134 -4.07 9.74 21.49
CA GLY A 134 -3.30 9.60 20.26
C GLY A 134 -1.92 10.24 20.37
N PHE A 135 -1.15 10.11 19.29
CA PHE A 135 0.15 10.75 19.18
C PHE A 135 0.06 12.12 18.51
N GLN A 136 1.10 12.89 18.71
CA GLN A 136 1.37 14.13 18.00
C GLN A 136 2.87 14.20 17.74
N LEU A 137 3.27 14.34 16.47
CA LEU A 137 4.69 14.38 16.12
C LEU A 137 5.35 15.70 16.56
N THR A 138 6.58 15.61 17.03
CA THR A 138 7.40 16.80 17.29
C THR A 138 7.97 17.36 15.99
N TYR A 139 8.49 18.59 16.04
CA TYR A 139 9.16 19.20 14.91
C TYR A 139 10.37 18.38 14.45
N GLU A 140 11.16 17.91 15.39
CA GLU A 140 12.38 17.13 15.14
C GLU A 140 12.06 15.75 14.52
N GLN A 141 10.92 15.16 14.89
CA GLN A 141 10.45 13.92 14.27
C GLN A 141 10.07 14.14 12.80
N VAL A 142 9.30 15.19 12.51
CA VAL A 142 8.92 15.53 11.14
C VAL A 142 10.16 15.92 10.32
N GLU A 143 11.08 16.69 10.90
CA GLU A 143 12.34 17.03 10.26
C GLU A 143 13.14 15.80 9.84
N SER A 144 13.32 14.86 10.76
CA SER A 144 14.03 13.59 10.51
C SER A 144 13.36 12.75 9.43
N MET A 145 12.01 12.70 9.41
CA MET A 145 11.26 12.01 8.36
C MET A 145 11.45 12.66 6.99
N LEU A 146 11.42 14.00 6.91
CA LEU A 146 11.66 14.72 5.67
C LEU A 146 13.12 14.59 5.19
N ASP A 147 14.08 14.53 6.11
CA ASP A 147 15.48 14.25 5.79
C ASP A 147 15.66 12.85 5.22
N GLY A 148 14.99 11.86 5.79
CA GLY A 148 14.94 10.50 5.25
C GLY A 148 14.39 10.46 3.83
N LEU A 149 13.31 11.21 3.58
CA LEU A 149 12.71 11.32 2.24
C LEU A 149 13.66 11.98 1.24
N VAL A 150 14.29 13.09 1.59
CA VAL A 150 15.27 13.76 0.73
C VAL A 150 16.49 12.87 0.48
N ALA A 151 16.95 12.12 1.48
CA ALA A 151 18.05 11.17 1.30
C ALA A 151 17.69 10.01 0.37
N ALA A 152 16.44 9.53 0.41
CA ALA A 152 15.96 8.46 -0.46
C ALA A 152 15.73 8.92 -1.91
N GLU A 153 15.17 10.11 -2.10
CA GLU A 153 14.71 10.55 -3.43
C GLU A 153 15.61 11.62 -4.08
N GLY A 154 16.46 12.28 -3.29
CA GLY A 154 17.27 13.42 -3.71
C GLY A 154 16.45 14.70 -3.88
N SER A 155 15.43 14.65 -4.74
CA SER A 155 14.51 15.76 -5.02
C SER A 155 13.04 15.29 -4.98
N PRO A 156 12.48 15.03 -3.78
CA PRO A 156 11.10 14.56 -3.65
C PRO A 156 10.09 15.54 -4.25
N GLU A 157 9.08 15.03 -4.95
CA GLU A 157 8.11 15.88 -5.65
C GLU A 157 7.05 16.44 -4.70
N VAL A 158 6.53 15.59 -3.82
CA VAL A 158 5.37 15.89 -2.99
C VAL A 158 5.46 15.17 -1.64
N VAL A 159 5.00 15.86 -0.60
CA VAL A 159 4.70 15.29 0.71
C VAL A 159 3.28 15.67 1.10
N GLN A 160 2.53 14.70 1.61
CA GLN A 160 1.19 14.88 2.16
C GLN A 160 1.27 14.78 3.68
N PHE A 161 0.94 15.86 4.38
CA PHE A 161 0.69 15.81 5.81
C PHE A 161 -0.76 15.34 6.04
N SER A 162 -0.90 14.26 6.79
CA SER A 162 -2.16 13.60 7.14
C SER A 162 -2.26 13.43 8.66
N GLY A 163 -3.18 12.59 9.12
CA GLY A 163 -3.30 12.16 10.51
C GLY A 163 -4.72 11.69 10.78
N GLY A 164 -5.24 12.08 11.94
CA GLY A 164 -6.67 12.36 12.06
C GLY A 164 -7.01 13.58 11.21
N GLU A 165 -7.20 14.73 11.86
CA GLU A 165 -7.33 16.02 11.18
C GLU A 165 -6.00 16.79 11.31
N PRO A 166 -5.16 16.86 10.25
CA PRO A 166 -3.85 17.50 10.32
C PRO A 166 -3.93 18.98 10.72
N THR A 167 -5.02 19.70 10.43
CA THR A 167 -5.15 21.12 10.81
C THR A 167 -5.26 21.35 12.31
N LEU A 168 -5.51 20.30 13.10
CA LEU A 168 -5.46 20.38 14.56
C LEU A 168 -4.03 20.42 15.11
N HIS A 169 -3.02 20.07 14.30
CA HIS A 169 -1.64 20.14 14.71
C HIS A 169 -1.17 21.60 14.78
N PRO A 170 -0.73 22.13 15.95
CA PRO A 170 -0.37 23.54 16.11
C PRO A 170 0.81 23.99 15.25
N ARG A 171 1.66 23.04 14.82
CA ARG A 171 2.83 23.28 13.96
C ARG A 171 2.65 22.86 12.50
N LEU A 172 1.42 22.60 12.03
CA LEU A 172 1.22 22.15 10.64
C LEU A 172 1.90 23.09 9.63
N LEU A 173 1.78 24.40 9.83
CA LEU A 173 2.40 25.40 8.95
C LEU A 173 3.93 25.37 9.03
N ASP A 174 4.51 25.14 10.21
CA ASP A 174 5.96 24.96 10.38
C ASP A 174 6.46 23.76 9.55
N PHE A 175 5.69 22.67 9.51
CA PHE A 175 6.04 21.47 8.73
C PHE A 175 5.98 21.72 7.23
N VAL A 176 5.00 22.49 6.76
CA VAL A 176 4.89 22.91 5.36
C VAL A 176 6.08 23.79 4.97
N GLU A 177 6.44 24.77 5.82
CA GLU A 177 7.60 25.63 5.59
C GLU A 177 8.91 24.81 5.58
N LEU A 178 9.04 23.85 6.49
CA LEU A 178 10.19 22.95 6.56
C LEU A 178 10.33 22.10 5.29
N ALA A 179 9.23 21.51 4.80
CA ALA A 179 9.23 20.75 3.56
C ALA A 179 9.68 21.61 2.36
N GLN A 180 9.19 22.85 2.27
CA GLN A 180 9.61 23.80 1.23
C GLN A 180 11.09 24.17 1.34
N LYS A 181 11.60 24.44 2.56
CA LYS A 181 13.02 24.71 2.81
C LYS A 181 13.92 23.55 2.40
N LYS A 182 13.45 22.31 2.56
CA LYS A 182 14.14 21.09 2.11
C LYS A 182 13.95 20.79 0.60
N GLY A 183 13.30 21.68 -0.14
CA GLY A 183 13.14 21.58 -1.60
C GLY A 183 11.98 20.69 -2.05
N ILE A 184 11.15 20.19 -1.13
CA ILE A 184 9.98 19.38 -1.44
C ILE A 184 8.87 20.32 -1.93
N CYS A 185 8.25 20.02 -3.08
CA CYS A 185 7.26 20.89 -3.73
C CYS A 185 7.81 22.30 -4.10
N GLY A 186 9.14 22.44 -4.22
CA GLY A 186 9.80 23.69 -4.58
C GLY A 186 9.62 24.07 -6.06
N ARG A 187 9.22 25.31 -6.34
CA ARG A 187 9.02 25.87 -7.70
C ARG A 187 10.31 26.09 -8.50
N ASP A 188 11.48 25.88 -7.90
CA ASP A 188 12.80 26.16 -8.51
C ASP A 188 13.35 25.04 -9.42
N ARG A 189 12.49 24.15 -9.94
CA ARG A 189 12.90 23.15 -10.94
C ARG A 189 13.45 23.76 -12.24
N ALA A 190 13.16 25.04 -12.51
CA ALA A 190 13.61 25.76 -13.71
C ALA A 190 15.05 26.34 -13.63
N ARG A 191 15.79 26.15 -12.53
CA ARG A 191 17.14 26.75 -12.34
C ARG A 191 18.27 25.73 -12.18
N ARG A 192 18.01 24.45 -12.46
CA ARG A 192 18.99 23.36 -12.34
C ARG A 192 19.15 22.64 -13.67
N GLU A 193 19.58 23.39 -14.68
CA GLU A 193 20.20 22.91 -15.93
C GLU A 193 21.43 23.77 -16.22
#